data_AF-A0AAU9N8Q9-F1
#
_entry.id   AF-A0AAU9N8Q9-F1
#
_cell.length_a   1.000
_cell.length_b   1.000
_cell.length_c   1.000
_cell.angle_alpha   90.00
_cell.angle_beta   90.00
_cell.angle_gamma   90.00
#
_symmetry.space_group_name_H-M   'P 1'
#
loop_
_entity.id
_entity.type
_entity.pdbx_description
1 polymer ?
#
loop_
_entity_poly.entity_id
_entity_poly.type
_entity_poly.pdbx_seq_one_letter_code
_entity_poly.pdbx_strand_id
1 'polypeptide(L)'
;MAMAEESMVQLQKQETIMKVLVAVDESEGSLYALQWALQNLFLHNTPAPAEVVEEAAMMTVVHVQPPFQQPFTAIPVGPLVFATPAVMDSVKKAQEASAGEVLSRATQLCEQHKTKAKTVLLRGNPKEIIVEAAEEMNVDLLVVGSRGHGQIKRAFLGSVSDYCAHHAKCPVLIVRPPKPAKK
;
A
#
# COMPACT_ATOMS: atom_id res chain seq x y z
N MET A 1 47.08 4.64 -7.58
CA MET A 1 46.12 5.34 -6.70
C MET A 1 44.95 5.91 -7.51
N ALA A 2 45.19 6.66 -8.60
CA ALA A 2 44.12 7.19 -9.47
C ALA A 2 43.16 6.12 -10.04
N MET A 3 43.65 4.94 -10.44
CA MET A 3 42.78 3.89 -10.98
C MET A 3 41.80 3.28 -9.94
N ALA A 4 42.11 3.39 -8.64
CA ALA A 4 41.23 2.90 -7.58
C ALA A 4 40.11 3.91 -7.24
N GLU A 5 40.40 5.21 -7.35
CA GLU A 5 39.40 6.28 -7.21
C GLU A 5 38.43 6.30 -8.40
N GLU A 6 38.93 6.12 -9.62
CA GLU A 6 38.06 5.98 -10.81
C GLU A 6 37.14 4.75 -10.71
N SER A 7 37.63 3.66 -10.12
CA SER A 7 36.84 2.44 -9.85
C SER A 7 35.78 2.63 -8.77
N MET A 8 36.01 3.51 -7.78
CA MET A 8 35.02 3.86 -6.75
C MET A 8 33.95 4.85 -7.25
N VAL A 9 34.31 5.77 -8.15
CA VAL A 9 33.37 6.74 -8.75
C VAL A 9 32.43 6.06 -9.76
N GLN A 10 32.87 4.97 -10.40
CA GLN A 10 32.04 4.21 -11.35
C GLN A 10 30.97 3.31 -10.70
N LEU A 11 30.92 3.19 -9.37
CA LEU A 11 29.96 2.35 -8.65
C LEU A 11 28.64 3.06 -8.25
N GLN A 12 28.44 4.35 -8.57
CA GLN A 12 27.28 5.12 -8.05
C GLN A 12 26.45 5.87 -9.08
N LYS A 13 26.32 5.33 -10.30
CA LYS A 13 25.25 5.79 -11.21
C LYS A 13 24.63 4.66 -12.00
N GLN A 14 24.29 3.56 -11.32
CA GLN A 14 23.05 2.88 -11.68
C GLN A 14 21.94 3.86 -11.28
N GLU A 15 21.19 4.39 -12.24
CA GLU A 15 19.91 5.01 -11.95
C GLU A 15 19.02 3.90 -11.38
N THR A 16 19.10 3.69 -10.07
CA THR A 16 18.34 2.64 -9.39
C THR A 16 16.89 3.03 -9.47
N ILE A 17 16.14 2.24 -10.23
CA ILE A 17 14.69 2.34 -10.37
C ILE A 17 14.09 2.28 -8.96
N MET A 18 13.49 3.38 -8.52
CA MET A 18 12.84 3.43 -7.21
C MET A 18 11.67 2.44 -7.18
N LYS A 19 11.73 1.48 -6.27
CA LYS A 19 10.66 0.52 -5.97
C LYS A 19 9.73 1.12 -4.95
N VAL A 20 8.49 1.36 -5.36
CA VAL A 20 7.47 1.98 -4.51
C VAL A 20 6.41 0.94 -4.17
N LEU A 21 6.13 0.74 -2.88
CA LEU A 21 5.00 -0.06 -2.42
C LEU A 21 3.92 0.87 -1.89
N VAL A 22 2.70 0.76 -2.41
CA VAL A 22 1.54 1.53 -1.94
C VAL A 22 0.55 0.59 -1.29
N ALA A 23 0.26 0.77 0.00
CA ALA A 23 -0.76 -0.01 0.66
C ALA A 23 -2.15 0.65 0.55
N VAL A 24 -3.12 -0.10 0.06
CA VAL A 24 -4.51 0.33 -0.12
C VAL A 24 -5.49 -0.55 0.64
N ASP A 25 -6.57 0.05 1.11
CA ASP A 25 -7.70 -0.59 1.77
C ASP A 25 -9.02 -0.06 1.19
N GLU A 26 -10.15 -0.39 1.81
CA GLU A 26 -11.48 0.08 1.40
C GLU A 26 -11.71 1.59 1.61
N SER A 27 -10.75 2.32 2.20
CA SER A 27 -10.91 3.73 2.52
C SER A 27 -10.50 4.65 1.38
N GLU A 28 -11.25 5.74 1.24
CA GLU A 28 -10.90 6.87 0.35
C GLU A 28 -9.54 7.49 0.69
N GLY A 29 -9.12 7.42 1.96
CA GLY A 29 -7.82 7.94 2.39
C GLY A 29 -6.64 7.17 1.79
N SER A 30 -6.78 5.86 1.61
CA SER A 30 -5.73 5.03 1.01
C SER A 30 -5.72 5.16 -0.51
N LEU A 31 -6.89 5.24 -1.16
CA LEU A 31 -6.99 5.54 -2.59
C LEU A 31 -6.44 6.93 -2.93
N TYR A 32 -6.69 7.93 -2.08
CA TYR A 32 -6.06 9.24 -2.23
C TYR A 32 -4.53 9.16 -2.12
N ALA A 33 -4.00 8.34 -1.23
CA ALA A 33 -2.55 8.14 -1.11
C ALA A 33 -1.94 7.54 -2.38
N LEU A 34 -2.63 6.57 -3.00
CA LEU A 34 -2.25 6.03 -4.31
C LEU A 34 -2.29 7.10 -5.39
N GLN A 35 -3.38 7.87 -5.46
CA GLN A 35 -3.49 8.97 -6.43
C GLN A 35 -2.35 9.98 -6.28
N TRP A 36 -2.06 10.38 -5.04
CA TRP A 36 -0.98 11.30 -4.73
C TRP A 36 0.37 10.73 -5.17
N ALA A 37 0.63 9.44 -4.88
CA ALA A 37 1.87 8.77 -5.29
C ALA A 37 2.05 8.78 -6.81
N LEU A 38 1.01 8.41 -7.55
CA LEU A 38 0.99 8.41 -9.02
C LEU A 38 1.28 9.81 -9.60
N GLN A 39 0.77 10.86 -8.96
CA GLN A 39 0.94 12.24 -9.42
C GLN A 39 2.30 12.85 -9.08
N ASN A 40 2.97 12.40 -8.02
CA ASN A 40 4.10 13.13 -7.44
C ASN A 40 5.43 12.37 -7.45
N LEU A 41 5.43 11.03 -7.41
CA LEU A 41 6.66 10.25 -7.24
C LEU A 41 7.44 10.02 -8.55
N PHE A 42 6.83 10.27 -9.71
CA PHE A 42 7.43 9.97 -11.02
C PHE A 42 7.66 11.20 -11.91
N LEU A 43 7.67 12.40 -11.34
CA LEU A 43 7.80 13.68 -12.07
C LEU A 43 9.24 14.01 -12.53
N HIS A 44 10.23 13.17 -12.19
CA HIS A 44 11.64 13.44 -12.51
C HIS A 44 12.31 12.45 -13.47
N ASN A 45 11.57 11.49 -14.03
CA ASN A 45 12.08 10.74 -15.16
C ASN A 45 11.94 11.60 -16.42
N THR A 46 12.98 12.38 -16.73
CA THR A 46 13.21 12.92 -18.07
C THR A 46 12.96 11.80 -19.09
N PRO A 47 12.23 12.03 -20.18
CA PRO A 47 12.01 10.99 -21.16
C PRO A 47 13.37 10.60 -21.74
N ALA A 48 13.90 9.46 -21.31
CA ALA A 48 14.85 8.72 -22.10
C ALA A 48 14.18 8.47 -23.48
N PRO A 49 14.95 8.47 -24.57
CA PRO A 49 14.43 8.17 -25.90
C PRO A 49 13.53 6.94 -25.86
N ALA A 50 12.46 6.96 -26.66
CA ALA A 50 11.27 6.11 -26.61
C ALA A 50 11.48 4.57 -26.64
N GLU A 51 12.72 4.09 -26.57
CA GLU A 51 13.12 2.69 -26.60
C GLU A 51 13.51 2.12 -25.22
N VAL A 52 13.60 2.94 -24.16
CA VAL A 52 14.00 2.49 -22.80
C VAL A 52 12.86 2.58 -21.75
N VAL A 53 11.61 2.72 -22.19
CA VAL A 53 10.46 3.06 -21.32
C VAL A 53 9.86 1.85 -20.57
N GLU A 54 10.53 0.71 -20.56
CA GLU A 54 10.01 -0.50 -19.89
C GLU A 54 10.34 -0.57 -18.40
N GLU A 55 11.33 0.20 -17.93
CA GLU A 55 11.91 0.07 -16.58
C GLU A 55 11.74 1.32 -15.69
N ALA A 56 10.87 2.27 -16.07
CA ALA A 56 10.58 3.44 -15.25
C ALA A 56 9.69 3.08 -14.04
N ALA A 57 10.29 3.06 -12.85
CA ALA A 57 9.70 2.86 -11.53
C ALA A 57 8.71 1.69 -11.36
N MET A 58 9.12 0.66 -10.62
CA MET A 58 8.22 -0.44 -10.26
C MET A 58 7.33 -0.02 -9.08
N MET A 59 6.11 0.45 -9.38
CA MET A 59 5.07 0.60 -8.38
C MET A 59 4.38 -0.75 -8.15
N THR A 60 4.32 -1.18 -6.88
CA THR A 60 3.47 -2.28 -6.43
C THR A 60 2.38 -1.72 -5.55
N VAL A 61 1.13 -2.03 -5.84
CA VAL A 61 -0.02 -1.71 -4.99
C VAL A 61 -0.44 -2.97 -4.26
N VAL A 62 -0.47 -2.91 -2.94
CA VAL A 62 -0.82 -4.06 -2.09
C VAL A 62 -2.10 -3.79 -1.33
N HIS A 63 -2.99 -4.78 -1.34
CA HIS A 63 -4.10 -4.88 -0.40
C HIS A 63 -3.86 -6.08 0.51
N VAL A 64 -4.00 -5.89 1.82
CA VAL A 64 -3.91 -7.00 2.79
C VAL A 64 -5.30 -7.28 3.33
N GLN A 65 -5.81 -8.47 3.01
CA GLN A 65 -7.04 -8.96 3.59
C GLN A 65 -6.75 -9.45 5.02
N PRO A 66 -7.36 -8.83 6.05
CA PRO A 66 -7.20 -9.29 7.43
C PRO A 66 -7.69 -10.73 7.56
N PRO A 67 -7.09 -11.55 8.45
CA PRO A 67 -7.63 -12.87 8.73
C PRO A 67 -9.07 -12.70 9.22
N PHE A 68 -9.93 -13.63 8.84
CA PHE A 68 -11.27 -13.71 9.41
C PHE A 68 -11.14 -14.03 10.90
N GLN A 69 -10.98 -13.00 11.72
CA GLN A 69 -11.13 -13.12 13.15
C GLN A 69 -12.63 -13.29 13.38
N GLN A 70 -13.02 -14.49 13.82
CA GLN A 70 -14.28 -14.65 14.54
C GLN A 70 -14.31 -13.51 15.56
N PRO A 71 -15.31 -12.62 15.55
CA PRO A 71 -15.46 -11.73 16.66
C PRO A 71 -15.80 -12.62 17.86
N PHE A 72 -14.79 -13.04 18.61
CA PHE A 72 -14.90 -13.24 20.05
C PHE A 72 -15.06 -11.86 20.70
N THR A 73 -15.89 -10.98 20.13
CA THR A 73 -16.53 -9.95 20.93
C THR A 73 -17.49 -10.72 21.79
N ALA A 74 -17.17 -10.83 23.08
CA ALA A 74 -18.10 -11.25 24.11
C ALA A 74 -19.28 -10.25 24.11
N ILE A 75 -20.20 -10.39 23.16
CA ILE A 75 -21.50 -9.77 23.27
C ILE A 75 -22.22 -10.61 24.33
N PRO A 76 -22.78 -10.02 25.41
CA PRO A 76 -23.48 -10.76 26.45
C PRO A 76 -24.88 -11.19 25.95
N VAL A 77 -24.95 -11.83 24.79
CA VAL A 77 -26.15 -12.48 24.23
C VAL A 77 -25.87 -13.96 24.08
N GLY A 78 -25.91 -14.66 25.22
CA GLY A 78 -26.21 -16.09 25.27
C GLY A 78 -25.13 -17.06 24.74
N PRO A 79 -25.39 -18.37 24.89
CA PRO A 79 -24.40 -19.40 24.62
C PRO A 79 -24.19 -19.57 23.11
N LEU A 80 -22.95 -19.32 22.69
CA LEU A 80 -22.30 -19.73 21.43
C LEU A 80 -23.22 -19.82 20.20
N VAL A 81 -23.32 -18.71 19.46
CA VAL A 81 -23.64 -18.78 18.02
C VAL A 81 -22.37 -19.23 17.30
N PHE A 82 -22.18 -20.54 17.16
CA PHE A 82 -21.21 -21.06 16.19
C PHE A 82 -21.64 -20.58 14.80
N ALA A 83 -20.81 -19.79 14.12
CA ALA A 83 -21.07 -19.45 12.73
C ALA A 83 -21.16 -20.76 11.92
N THR A 84 -22.30 -21.01 11.28
CA THR A 84 -22.48 -22.22 10.46
C THR A 84 -21.52 -22.17 9.26
N PRO A 85 -21.13 -23.32 8.67
CA PRO A 85 -20.28 -23.33 7.48
C PRO A 85 -20.81 -22.43 6.35
N ALA A 86 -22.13 -22.38 6.14
CA ALA A 86 -22.76 -21.51 5.15
C ALA A 86 -22.60 -20.01 5.46
N VAL A 87 -22.66 -19.62 6.73
CA VAL A 87 -22.39 -18.23 7.16
C VAL A 87 -20.91 -17.90 6.95
N MET A 88 -20.00 -18.81 7.30
CA MET A 88 -18.57 -18.62 7.09
C MET A 88 -18.21 -18.49 5.61
N ASP A 89 -18.77 -19.32 4.73
CA ASP A 89 -18.56 -19.26 3.29
C ASP A 89 -19.09 -17.95 2.69
N SER A 90 -20.25 -17.48 3.18
CA SER A 90 -20.84 -16.21 2.74
C SER A 90 -19.97 -15.02 3.13
N VAL A 91 -19.44 -15.01 4.35
CA VAL A 91 -18.52 -13.95 4.81
C VAL A 91 -17.21 -14.00 4.04
N LYS A 92 -16.64 -15.20 3.81
CA LYS A 92 -15.43 -15.36 3.01
C LYS A 92 -15.62 -14.81 1.59
N LYS A 93 -16.71 -15.17 0.92
CA LYS A 93 -17.06 -14.66 -0.41
C LYS A 93 -17.22 -13.15 -0.42
N ALA A 94 -17.88 -12.57 0.58
CA ALA A 94 -18.04 -11.13 0.71
C ALA A 94 -16.69 -10.42 0.88
N GLN A 95 -15.77 -10.98 1.67
CA GLN A 95 -14.43 -10.43 1.82
C GLN A 95 -13.60 -10.54 0.53
N GLU A 96 -13.68 -11.67 -0.17
CA GLU A 96 -12.98 -11.85 -1.45
C GLU A 96 -13.51 -10.88 -2.52
N ALA A 97 -14.83 -10.64 -2.55
CA ALA A 97 -15.44 -9.63 -3.41
C ALA A 97 -14.93 -8.22 -3.07
N SER A 98 -14.93 -7.85 -1.79
CA SER A 98 -14.43 -6.53 -1.34
C SER A 98 -12.94 -6.33 -1.68
N ALA A 99 -12.10 -7.32 -1.43
CA ALA A 99 -10.68 -7.27 -1.81
C ALA A 99 -10.50 -7.10 -3.33
N GLY A 100 -11.32 -7.78 -4.12
CA GLY A 100 -11.36 -7.62 -5.58
C GLY A 100 -11.76 -6.22 -6.01
N GLU A 101 -12.76 -5.60 -5.36
CA GLU A 101 -13.17 -4.23 -5.62
C GLU A 101 -12.06 -3.22 -5.31
N VAL A 102 -11.36 -3.37 -4.18
CA VAL A 102 -10.24 -2.49 -3.80
C VAL A 102 -9.14 -2.53 -4.85
N LEU A 103 -8.72 -3.73 -5.25
CA LEU A 103 -7.66 -3.89 -6.26
C LEU A 103 -8.12 -3.44 -7.65
N SER A 104 -9.39 -3.62 -7.99
CA SER A 104 -9.96 -3.12 -9.25
C SER A 104 -9.91 -1.59 -9.31
N ARG A 105 -10.33 -0.90 -8.25
CA ARG A 105 -10.23 0.57 -8.16
C ARG A 105 -8.80 1.06 -8.24
N ALA A 106 -7.87 0.41 -7.54
CA ALA A 106 -6.46 0.73 -7.59
C ALA A 106 -5.88 0.55 -9.00
N THR A 107 -6.20 -0.56 -9.68
CA THR A 107 -5.77 -0.83 -11.05
C THR A 107 -6.28 0.25 -12.00
N GLN A 108 -7.58 0.58 -11.93
CA GLN A 108 -8.18 1.61 -12.77
C GLN A 108 -7.50 2.98 -12.57
N LEU A 109 -7.16 3.33 -11.34
CA LEU A 109 -6.47 4.58 -11.04
C LEU A 109 -5.04 4.61 -11.62
N CYS A 110 -4.31 3.48 -11.55
CA CYS A 110 -3.00 3.36 -12.17
C CYS A 110 -3.07 3.49 -13.70
N GLU A 111 -4.05 2.86 -14.34
CA GLU A 111 -4.29 2.94 -15.79
C GLU A 111 -4.62 4.37 -16.23
N GLN A 112 -5.48 5.08 -15.49
CA GLN A 112 -5.82 6.49 -15.76
C GLN A 112 -4.58 7.40 -15.74
N HIS A 113 -3.62 7.10 -14.86
CA HIS A 113 -2.35 7.82 -14.74
C HIS A 113 -1.25 7.27 -15.67
N LYS A 114 -1.54 6.27 -16.50
CA LYS A 114 -0.60 5.62 -17.44
C LYS A 114 0.66 5.09 -16.76
N THR A 115 0.53 4.62 -15.52
CA THR A 115 1.63 4.05 -14.74
C THR A 115 1.52 2.53 -14.74
N LYS A 116 2.59 1.82 -15.16
CA LYS A 116 2.68 0.37 -15.00
C LYS A 116 2.81 0.06 -13.51
N ALA A 117 1.77 -0.53 -12.91
CA ALA A 117 1.77 -0.95 -11.51
C ALA A 117 1.34 -2.41 -11.38
N LYS A 118 2.01 -3.16 -10.50
CA LYS A 118 1.59 -4.52 -10.12
C LYS A 118 0.62 -4.44 -8.95
N THR A 119 -0.53 -5.11 -9.04
CA THR A 119 -1.43 -5.27 -7.89
C THR A 119 -1.22 -6.61 -7.20
N VAL A 120 -1.21 -6.62 -5.87
CA VAL A 120 -0.97 -7.82 -5.05
C VAL A 120 -2.00 -7.90 -3.93
N LEU A 121 -2.65 -9.05 -3.80
CA LEU A 121 -3.48 -9.40 -2.65
C LEU A 121 -2.67 -10.27 -1.69
N LEU A 122 -2.49 -9.81 -0.45
CA LEU A 122 -1.89 -10.59 0.63
C LEU A 122 -2.95 -10.88 1.72
N ARG A 123 -2.66 -11.84 2.60
CA ARG A 123 -3.54 -12.22 3.71
C ARG A 123 -2.76 -12.21 5.02
N GLY A 124 -3.37 -11.69 6.08
CA GLY A 124 -2.75 -11.62 7.40
C GLY A 124 -3.00 -10.29 8.09
N ASN A 125 -2.33 -10.02 9.21
CA ASN A 125 -2.50 -8.76 9.91
C ASN A 125 -1.96 -7.61 9.04
N PRO A 126 -2.80 -6.64 8.60
CA PRO A 126 -2.37 -5.63 7.63
C PRO A 126 -1.09 -4.90 8.02
N LYS A 127 -0.94 -4.51 9.29
CA LYS A 127 0.21 -3.74 9.76
C LYS A 127 1.53 -4.54 9.68
N GLU A 128 1.49 -5.84 9.94
CA GLU A 128 2.65 -6.72 9.93
C GLU A 128 3.01 -7.10 8.50
N ILE A 129 2.02 -7.58 7.74
CA ILE A 129 2.20 -8.03 6.36
C ILE A 129 2.69 -6.90 5.45
N ILE A 130 2.23 -5.65 5.64
CA ILE A 130 2.73 -4.52 4.84
C ILE A 130 4.22 -4.28 5.07
N VAL A 131 4.68 -4.36 6.32
CA VAL A 131 6.09 -4.14 6.68
C VAL A 131 6.96 -5.29 6.17
N GLU A 132 6.51 -6.54 6.36
CA GLU A 132 7.16 -7.74 5.85
C GLU A 132 7.28 -7.70 4.32
N ALA A 133 6.18 -7.41 3.64
CA ALA A 133 6.15 -7.27 2.18
C ALA A 133 7.11 -6.18 1.67
N ALA A 134 7.19 -5.04 2.37
CA ALA A 134 8.13 -3.98 2.02
C ALA A 134 9.59 -4.43 2.15
N GLU A 135 9.91 -5.21 3.17
CA GLU A 135 11.24 -5.78 3.39
C GLU A 135 11.57 -6.85 2.33
N GLU A 136 10.69 -7.84 2.14
CA GLU A 136 10.89 -8.94 1.19
C GLU A 136 11.06 -8.44 -0.26
N MET A 137 10.29 -7.43 -0.64
CA MET A 137 10.36 -6.83 -1.98
C MET A 137 11.53 -5.83 -2.14
N ASN A 138 12.30 -5.58 -1.07
CA ASN A 138 13.37 -4.57 -1.03
C ASN A 138 12.88 -3.21 -1.54
N VAL A 139 11.79 -2.73 -0.94
CA VAL A 139 11.12 -1.48 -1.33
C VAL A 139 11.93 -0.28 -0.88
N ASP A 140 12.09 0.71 -1.76
CA ASP A 140 12.79 1.97 -1.46
C ASP A 140 11.88 3.01 -0.80
N LEU A 141 10.56 2.92 -1.03
CA LEU A 141 9.56 3.81 -0.43
C LEU A 141 8.23 3.09 -0.20
N LEU A 142 7.79 3.02 1.06
CA LEU A 142 6.46 2.58 1.44
C LEU A 142 5.50 3.78 1.54
N VAL A 143 4.42 3.77 0.76
CA VAL A 143 3.35 4.78 0.79
C VAL A 143 2.11 4.20 1.45
N VAL A 144 1.58 4.93 2.43
CA VAL A 144 0.33 4.58 3.13
C VAL A 144 -0.55 5.82 3.29
N GLY A 145 -1.87 5.61 3.34
CA GLY A 145 -2.79 6.66 3.77
C GLY A 145 -2.60 6.98 5.27
N SER A 146 -2.86 8.22 5.67
CA SER A 146 -2.81 8.63 7.10
C SER A 146 -3.88 8.00 7.97
N ARG A 147 -4.93 7.45 7.35
CA ARG A 147 -6.08 6.79 7.97
C ARG A 147 -6.61 5.72 7.01
N GLY A 148 -7.18 4.66 7.58
CA GLY A 148 -7.97 3.65 6.88
C GLY A 148 -9.47 3.83 7.11
N HIS A 149 -10.23 2.73 7.04
CA HIS A 149 -11.70 2.70 7.21
C HIS A 149 -12.22 2.95 8.66
N GLY A 150 -11.33 3.29 9.62
CA GLY A 150 -11.67 3.45 11.04
C GLY A 150 -12.23 4.84 11.43
N GLN A 151 -13.02 4.90 12.52
CA GLN A 151 -13.79 6.09 12.94
C GLN A 151 -13.03 7.15 13.78
N ILE A 152 -11.70 7.12 13.86
CA ILE A 152 -10.95 7.95 14.83
C ILE A 152 -10.80 9.41 14.35
N LYS A 153 -11.40 10.33 15.12
CA LYS A 153 -11.46 11.77 14.82
C LYS A 153 -10.12 12.50 15.01
N ARG A 154 -9.79 13.27 13.96
CA ARG A 154 -9.04 14.55 13.86
C ARG A 154 -7.58 14.72 14.35
N ALA A 155 -6.98 13.83 15.16
CA ALA A 155 -5.58 14.06 15.61
C ALA A 155 -4.58 12.91 15.39
N PHE A 156 -5.00 11.65 15.29
CA PHE A 156 -4.07 10.52 15.26
C PHE A 156 -3.88 9.92 13.85
N LEU A 157 -2.74 9.24 13.64
CA LEU A 157 -2.54 8.32 12.53
C LEU A 157 -3.45 7.08 12.69
N GLY A 158 -3.77 6.41 11.58
CA GLY A 158 -4.37 5.08 11.62
C GLY A 158 -3.40 4.05 12.20
N SER A 159 -3.93 2.96 12.76
CA SER A 159 -3.11 1.90 13.38
C SER A 159 -2.09 1.28 12.43
N VAL A 160 -2.43 1.12 11.15
CA VAL A 160 -1.52 0.60 10.12
C VAL A 160 -0.41 1.61 9.84
N SER A 161 -0.76 2.87 9.55
CA SER A 161 0.21 3.93 9.21
C SER A 161 1.18 4.21 10.36
N ASP A 162 0.66 4.23 11.59
CA ASP A 162 1.45 4.38 12.81
C ASP A 162 2.43 3.21 12.99
N TYR A 163 1.96 1.97 12.81
CA TYR A 163 2.81 0.79 12.89
C TYR A 163 3.90 0.79 11.81
N CYS A 164 3.56 1.09 10.56
CA CYS A 164 4.53 1.20 9.46
C CYS A 164 5.60 2.24 9.77
N ALA A 165 5.23 3.42 10.29
CA ALA A 165 6.18 4.48 10.64
C ALA A 165 7.24 4.05 11.67
N HIS A 166 6.88 3.13 12.57
CA HIS A 166 7.77 2.65 13.63
C HIS A 166 8.56 1.38 13.27
N HIS A 167 8.07 0.58 12.32
CA HIS A 167 8.59 -0.78 12.09
C HIS A 167 9.11 -1.03 10.67
N ALA A 168 8.72 -0.23 9.67
CA ALA A 168 9.25 -0.38 8.33
C ALA A 168 10.75 -0.07 8.30
N LYS A 169 11.53 -0.93 7.61
CA LYS A 169 12.96 -0.74 7.41
C LYS A 169 13.30 0.24 6.29
N CYS A 170 12.31 0.56 5.45
CA CYS A 170 12.42 1.55 4.38
C CYS A 170 11.74 2.88 4.77
N PRO A 171 12.06 3.99 4.07
CA PRO A 171 11.32 5.24 4.20
C PRO A 171 9.81 5.05 4.05
N VAL A 172 9.04 5.73 4.91
CA VAL A 172 7.58 5.69 4.90
C VAL A 172 7.03 7.07 4.58
N LEU A 173 6.22 7.15 3.52
CA LEU A 173 5.43 8.32 3.17
C LEU A 173 3.98 8.13 3.61
N ILE A 174 3.54 8.97 4.55
CA ILE A 174 2.17 8.98 5.03
C ILE A 174 1.40 10.12 4.37
N VAL A 175 0.44 9.78 3.51
CA VAL A 175 -0.33 10.77 2.75
C VAL A 175 -1.62 11.13 3.48
N ARG A 176 -1.82 12.41 3.74
CA ARG A 176 -3.04 12.94 4.34
C ARG A 176 -3.92 13.60 3.28
N PRO A 177 -5.20 13.21 3.14
CA PRO A 177 -6.11 13.90 2.24
C PRO A 177 -6.35 15.35 2.71
N PRO A 178 -6.52 16.30 1.77
CA PRO A 178 -6.82 17.69 2.11
C PRO A 178 -8.10 17.76 2.93
N LYS A 179 -8.14 18.66 3.92
CA LYS A 179 -9.38 18.90 4.66
C LYS A 179 -10.40 19.49 3.67
N PRO A 180 -11.66 18.99 3.64
CA PRO A 180 -12.70 19.67 2.87
C PRO A 180 -12.79 21.11 3.36
N ALA A 181 -12.80 22.06 2.43
CA ALA A 181 -12.92 23.47 2.74
C ALA A 181 -14.14 23.69 3.65
N LYS A 182 -13.96 24.44 4.74
CA LYS A 182 -15.10 24.86 5.56
C LYS A 182 -15.95 25.78 4.67
N LYS A 183 -17.18 25.36 4.38
CA LYS A 183 -18.21 26.28 3.88
C LYS A 183 -18.56 27.29 4.97
#